data_AF-A0A6J7P8L9-F1
#
_entry.id   AF-A0A6J7P8L9-F1
#
_cell.length_a   1.000
_cell.length_b   1.000
_cell.length_c   1.000
_cell.angle_alpha   90.00
_cell.angle_beta   90.00
_cell.angle_gamma   90.00
#
_symmetry.space_group_name_H-M   'P 1'
#
loop_
_entity.id
_entity.type
_entity.pdbx_description
1 polymer ?
#
loop_
_entity_poly.entity_id
_entity_poly.type
_entity_poly.pdbx_seq_one_letter_code
_entity_poly.pdbx_strand_id
1 'polypeptide(L)'
;MGWPGGPTFNDSISLSISCDGQEETDRLWDAITHEGSAGQCGWCKDKFGVSWQVSPIQMREHLENPDPVKSAYAWNAMRSMTKIVISDLHE
;
A
#
# COMPACT_ATOMS: atom_id res chain seq x y z
N MET A 1 21.10 -13.22 -30.19
CA MET A 1 20.00 -13.27 -29.21
C MET A 1 19.52 -11.85 -29.00
N GLY A 2 18.45 -11.44 -29.68
CA GLY A 2 17.87 -10.11 -29.56
C GLY A 2 16.40 -10.25 -29.22
N TRP A 3 16.11 -10.50 -27.93
CA TRP A 3 14.74 -10.38 -27.44
C TRP A 3 14.55 -8.91 -27.04
N PRO A 4 13.59 -8.16 -27.63
CA PRO A 4 13.42 -6.73 -27.37
C PRO A 4 12.83 -6.42 -25.98
N GLY A 5 13.11 -7.27 -24.98
CA GLY A 5 12.82 -6.98 -23.58
C GLY A 5 11.34 -6.98 -23.21
N GLY A 6 10.44 -7.58 -24.00
CA GLY A 6 9.01 -7.64 -23.66
C GLY A 6 8.37 -6.27 -23.37
N PRO A 7 7.10 -6.23 -22.94
CA PRO A 7 6.49 -4.98 -22.48
C PRO A 7 7.15 -4.49 -21.19
N THR A 8 7.23 -3.16 -21.03
CA THR A 8 7.69 -2.52 -19.79
C THR A 8 6.87 -3.02 -18.60
N PHE A 9 7.54 -3.25 -17.47
CA PHE A 9 6.86 -3.65 -16.23
C PHE A 9 5.76 -2.64 -15.89
N ASN A 10 4.57 -3.15 -15.56
CA ASN A 10 3.38 -2.35 -15.33
C ASN A 10 2.70 -2.82 -14.04
N ASP A 11 1.63 -2.14 -13.65
CA ASP A 11 0.91 -2.40 -12.39
C ASP A 11 0.04 -3.68 -12.42
N SER A 12 0.19 -4.53 -13.45
CA SER A 12 -0.56 -5.81 -13.53
C SER A 12 -0.06 -6.84 -12.52
N ILE A 13 1.16 -6.68 -11.99
CA ILE A 13 1.73 -7.50 -10.93
C ILE A 13 2.21 -6.56 -9.82
N SER A 14 1.86 -6.87 -8.58
CA SER A 14 2.37 -6.17 -7.40
C SER A 14 2.70 -7.16 -6.29
N LEU A 15 3.64 -6.78 -5.44
CA LEU A 15 4.03 -7.53 -4.25
C LEU A 15 3.36 -6.91 -3.03
N SER A 16 2.50 -7.66 -2.37
CA SER A 16 1.83 -7.21 -1.14
C SER A 16 2.64 -7.65 0.07
N ILE A 17 2.99 -6.71 0.94
CA ILE A 17 3.62 -6.96 2.23
C ILE A 17 2.59 -6.68 3.32
N SER A 18 2.29 -7.71 4.10
CA SER A 18 1.53 -7.58 5.34
C SER A 18 2.47 -7.10 6.45
N CYS A 19 2.23 -5.91 6.98
CA CYS A 19 3.03 -5.31 8.04
C CYS A 19 2.33 -5.45 9.39
N ASP A 20 3.10 -5.72 10.45
CA ASP A 20 2.59 -5.72 11.82
C ASP A 20 2.75 -4.33 12.45
N GLY A 21 1.67 -3.56 12.38
CA GLY A 21 1.60 -2.24 13.00
C GLY A 21 2.21 -1.11 12.18
N GLN A 22 2.17 0.09 12.77
CA GLN A 22 2.53 1.32 12.07
C GLN A 22 4.04 1.46 11.89
N GLU A 23 4.84 1.04 12.88
CA GLU A 23 6.29 1.19 12.83
C GLU A 23 6.91 0.36 11.68
N GLU A 24 6.45 -0.88 11.48
CA GLU A 24 6.91 -1.70 10.36
C GLU A 24 6.43 -1.12 9.02
N THR A 25 5.19 -0.67 8.96
CA THR A 25 4.61 0.00 7.78
C THR A 25 5.47 1.21 7.38
N ASP A 26 5.80 2.07 8.33
CA ASP A 26 6.61 3.27 8.12
C ASP A 26 8.02 2.91 7.66
N ARG A 27 8.68 1.97 8.34
CA ARG A 27 10.04 1.54 8.00
C ARG A 27 10.14 0.99 6.58
N LEU A 28 9.20 0.13 6.19
CA LEU A 28 9.19 -0.49 4.86
C LEU A 28 8.77 0.50 3.79
N TRP A 29 7.75 1.31 4.06
CA TRP A 29 7.32 2.37 3.16
C TRP A 29 8.47 3.34 2.86
N ASP A 30 9.13 3.85 3.89
CA ASP A 30 10.22 4.80 3.73
C ASP A 30 11.40 4.16 3.00
N ALA A 31 11.73 2.91 3.28
CA ALA A 31 12.80 2.18 2.58
C ALA A 31 12.51 2.01 1.07
N ILE A 32 11.27 1.71 0.69
CA ILE A 32 10.89 1.51 -0.72
C ILE A 32 10.79 2.85 -1.45
N THR A 33 10.17 3.85 -0.82
CA THR A 33 9.93 5.15 -1.45
C THR A 33 11.15 6.07 -1.45
N HIS A 34 12.18 5.80 -0.64
CA HIS A 34 13.41 6.60 -0.57
C HIS A 34 14.11 6.76 -1.93
N GLU A 35 14.26 5.66 -2.68
CA GLU A 35 14.80 5.66 -4.06
C GLU A 35 13.70 5.41 -5.11
N GLY A 36 12.44 5.35 -4.68
CA GLY A 36 11.30 4.92 -5.48
C GLY A 36 10.27 6.03 -5.69
N SER A 37 9.00 5.64 -5.79
CA SER A 37 7.89 6.58 -5.88
C SER A 37 6.71 6.14 -5.00
N ALA A 38 6.06 7.13 -4.39
CA ALA A 38 4.86 6.93 -3.62
C ALA A 38 3.63 6.86 -4.54
N GLY A 39 2.76 5.88 -4.31
CA GLY A 39 1.46 5.73 -4.96
C GLY A 39 0.30 6.00 -3.99
N GLN A 40 -0.91 5.60 -4.36
CA GLN A 40 -2.11 5.81 -3.55
C GLN A 40 -2.47 4.54 -2.75
N CYS A 41 -3.17 4.71 -1.63
CA CYS A 41 -3.76 3.61 -0.86
C CYS A 41 -2.73 2.54 -0.43
N GLY A 42 -1.52 2.93 -0.03
CA GLY A 42 -0.47 1.99 0.36
C GLY A 42 0.33 1.40 -0.80
N TRP A 43 0.07 1.84 -2.03
CA TRP A 43 0.88 1.47 -3.18
C TRP A 43 2.14 2.32 -3.26
N CYS A 44 3.25 1.70 -3.64
CA CYS A 44 4.50 2.38 -3.95
C CYS A 44 5.26 1.59 -5.03
N LYS A 45 6.24 2.24 -5.66
CA LYS A 45 7.18 1.56 -6.57
C LYS A 45 8.58 1.72 -6.04
N ASP A 46 9.38 0.67 -6.14
CA ASP A 46 10.80 0.77 -5.82
C ASP A 46 11.60 1.42 -6.97
N LYS A 47 12.90 1.56 -6.78
CA LYS A 47 13.83 2.14 -7.77
C LYS A 47 13.94 1.36 -9.09
N PHE A 48 13.47 0.12 -9.12
CA PHE A 48 13.45 -0.73 -10.30
C PHE A 48 12.10 -0.71 -11.01
N GLY A 49 11.12 0.02 -10.46
CA GLY A 49 9.78 0.15 -11.01
C GLY A 49 8.84 -1.00 -10.64
N VAL A 50 9.24 -1.87 -9.69
CA VAL A 50 8.36 -2.94 -9.18
C VAL A 50 7.30 -2.33 -8.28
N SER A 51 6.04 -2.73 -8.47
CA SER A 51 4.91 -2.24 -7.69
C SER A 51 4.75 -3.04 -6.40
N TRP A 52 4.64 -2.33 -5.29
CA TRP A 52 4.52 -2.85 -3.94
C TRP A 52 3.24 -2.31 -3.28
N GLN A 53 2.64 -3.12 -2.42
CA GLN A 53 1.55 -2.72 -1.54
C GLN A 53 1.99 -2.93 -0.10
N VAL A 54 2.17 -1.84 0.65
CA VAL A 54 2.51 -1.88 2.07
C VAL A 54 1.21 -1.79 2.85
N SER A 55 0.73 -2.93 3.34
CA SER A 55 -0.59 -3.08 3.94
C SER A 55 -0.45 -3.54 5.40
N PRO A 56 -0.76 -2.69 6.39
CA PRO A 56 -0.80 -3.12 7.78
C PRO A 56 -1.95 -4.09 8.02
N ILE A 57 -1.69 -5.18 8.75
CA ILE A 57 -2.69 -6.24 9.01
C ILE A 57 -3.92 -5.68 9.73
N GLN A 58 -3.70 -4.72 10.64
CA GLN A 58 -4.74 -4.03 11.42
C GLN A 58 -5.73 -3.27 10.54
N MET A 59 -5.35 -2.84 9.33
CA MET A 59 -6.27 -2.13 8.43
C MET A 59 -7.47 -2.99 8.01
N ARG A 60 -7.28 -4.33 7.97
CA ARG A 60 -8.35 -5.26 7.58
C ARG A 60 -9.51 -5.23 8.56
N GLU A 61 -9.23 -5.12 9.86
CA GLU A 61 -10.27 -5.09 10.90
C GLU A 61 -11.21 -3.88 10.75
N HIS A 62 -10.68 -2.76 10.24
CA HIS A 62 -11.46 -1.56 9.98
C HIS A 62 -12.21 -1.61 8.64
N LEU A 63 -11.57 -2.12 7.58
CA LEU A 63 -12.17 -2.20 6.25
C LEU A 63 -13.23 -3.31 6.13
N GLU A 64 -13.03 -4.42 6.83
CA GLU A 64 -13.93 -5.58 6.88
C GLU A 64 -14.88 -5.52 8.10
N ASN A 65 -15.03 -4.34 8.71
CA ASN A 65 -15.90 -4.17 9.87
C ASN A 65 -17.37 -4.47 9.51
N PRO A 66 -18.10 -5.24 10.34
CA PRO A 66 -19.51 -5.55 10.09
C PRO A 66 -20.42 -4.32 10.14
N ASP A 67 -19.99 -3.23 10.80
CA ASP A 67 -20.67 -1.94 10.76
C ASP A 67 -20.42 -1.23 9.42
N PRO A 68 -21.44 -1.02 8.57
CA PRO A 68 -21.30 -0.36 7.28
C PRO A 68 -20.80 1.09 7.38
N VAL A 69 -21.08 1.78 8.50
CA VAL A 69 -20.65 3.17 8.69
C VAL A 69 -19.16 3.22 8.94
N LYS A 70 -18.66 2.35 9.82
CA LYS A 70 -17.22 2.27 10.16
C LYS A 70 -16.38 1.78 8.99
N SER A 71 -16.84 0.75 8.28
CA SER A 71 -16.15 0.28 7.07
C SER A 71 -16.13 1.36 5.98
N ALA A 72 -17.25 2.05 5.74
CA ALA A 72 -17.28 3.16 4.78
C ALA A 72 -16.33 4.31 5.16
N TYR A 73 -16.23 4.65 6.46
CA TYR A 73 -15.26 5.62 6.97
C TYR A 73 -13.82 5.18 6.67
N ALA A 74 -13.46 3.96 7.04
CA ALA A 74 -12.12 3.40 6.78
C ALA A 74 -11.79 3.39 5.28
N TRP A 75 -12.75 3.01 4.41
CA TRP A 75 -12.57 3.05 2.96
C TRP A 75 -12.42 4.47 2.39
N ASN A 76 -13.07 5.47 2.98
CA ASN A 76 -12.93 6.86 2.58
C ASN A 76 -11.57 7.43 3.02
N ALA A 77 -11.17 7.16 4.26
CA ALA A 77 -9.86 7.55 4.80
C ALA A 77 -8.72 6.91 3.99
N MET A 78 -8.80 5.60 3.71
CA MET A 78 -7.79 4.90 2.91
C MET A 78 -7.63 5.49 1.50
N ARG A 79 -8.72 5.95 0.88
CA ARG A 79 -8.70 6.52 -0.48
C ARG A 79 -8.03 7.89 -0.57
N SER A 80 -7.98 8.66 0.51
CA SER A 80 -7.24 9.93 0.54
C SER A 80 -5.77 9.76 0.93
N MET A 81 -5.37 8.57 1.37
CA MET A 81 -4.02 8.28 1.84
C MET A 81 -3.07 7.86 0.71
N THR A 82 -1.82 8.28 0.87
CA THR A 82 -0.68 7.76 0.10
C THR A 82 -0.08 6.58 0.88
N LYS A 83 0.48 6.84 2.06
CA LYS A 83 0.88 5.83 3.05
C LYS A 83 -0.29 5.50 3.96
N ILE A 84 -0.48 4.23 4.30
CA ILE A 84 -1.53 3.82 5.25
C ILE A 84 -1.14 4.24 6.67
N VAL A 85 -2.06 4.92 7.34
CA VAL A 85 -1.96 5.30 8.75
C VAL A 85 -3.09 4.61 9.51
N ILE A 86 -2.76 3.65 10.37
CA ILE A 86 -3.74 2.79 11.06
C ILE A 86 -4.65 3.60 11.99
N SER A 87 -4.10 4.65 12.64
CA SER A 87 -4.87 5.51 13.55
C SER A 87 -6.02 6.23 12.85
N ASP A 88 -5.86 6.53 11.57
CA ASP A 88 -6.81 7.35 10.81
C ASP A 88 -7.93 6.50 10.20
N LEU A 89 -7.87 5.17 10.35
CA LEU A 89 -8.89 4.23 9.88
C LEU A 89 -10.00 3.98 10.90
N HIS A 90 -9.87 4.50 12.12
CA HIS A 90 -10.91 4.47 13.13
C HIS A 90 -11.22 5.87 13.65
N GLU A 91 -12.51 6.10 13.94
CA GLU A 91 -13.00 7.25 14.72
C GLU A 91 -12.96 6.92 16.22
#